data_AF-A0A0R2ADW9-F1
#
_entry.id   AF-A0A0R2ADW9-F1
#
_cell.length_a   1.000
_cell.length_b   1.000
_cell.length_c   1.000
_cell.angle_alpha   90.00
_cell.angle_beta   90.00
_cell.angle_gamma   90.00
#
_symmetry.space_group_name_H-M   'P 1'
#
loop_
_entity.id
_entity.type
_entity.pdbx_description
1 polymer ?
#
loop_
_entity_poly.entity_id
_entity_poly.type
_entity_poly.pdbx_seq_one_letter_code
_entity_poly.pdbx_strand_id
1 'polypeptide(L)'
;MNPFIQLVVLILLALVLFLLKKRLRLWPKKLLVMDIISPLYLVPLAFFSQEIWGLSLSLYLIFSLALLGLLMTLKQILVKGDIILSRFLRRYWLLVDLVLSLSLLVVLVSRIIVFFN
;
A
#
# COMPACT_ATOMS: atom_id res chain seq x y z
N MET A 1 19.20 1.94 15.17
CA MET A 1 18.22 1.33 16.08
C MET A 1 18.52 -0.17 16.16
N ASN A 2 18.20 -0.85 17.25
CA ASN A 2 18.49 -2.29 17.38
C ASN A 2 17.66 -3.08 16.35
N PRO A 3 18.27 -3.94 15.51
CA PRO A 3 17.58 -4.58 14.40
C PRO A 3 16.38 -5.44 14.82
N PHE A 4 16.42 -5.98 16.05
CA PHE A 4 15.32 -6.71 16.66
C PHE A 4 14.10 -5.81 16.93
N ILE A 5 14.33 -4.61 17.48
CA ILE A 5 13.26 -3.63 17.76
C ILE A 5 12.56 -3.23 16.46
N GLN A 6 13.32 -3.03 15.38
CA GLN A 6 12.76 -2.69 14.07
C GLN A 6 11.88 -3.79 13.49
N LEU A 7 12.29 -5.05 13.63
CA LEU A 7 11.52 -6.19 13.17
C LEU A 7 10.20 -6.32 13.96
N VAL A 8 10.26 -6.16 15.29
CA VAL A 8 9.07 -6.16 16.16
C VAL A 8 8.13 -5.01 15.81
N VAL A 9 8.64 -3.79 15.61
CA VAL A 9 7.85 -2.62 15.21
C VAL A 9 7.19 -2.84 13.85
N LEU A 10 7.90 -3.40 12.87
CA LEU A 10 7.36 -3.67 11.54
C LEU A 10 6.24 -4.73 11.60
N ILE A 11 6.43 -5.80 12.38
CA ILE A 11 5.39 -6.82 12.59
C ILE A 11 4.17 -6.21 13.27
N LEU A 12 4.36 -5.44 14.35
CA LEU A 12 3.26 -4.77 15.05
C LEU A 12 2.51 -3.82 14.12
N LEU A 13 3.21 -2.99 13.33
CA LEU A 13 2.60 -2.10 12.35
C LEU A 13 1.81 -2.87 11.29
N ALA A 14 2.40 -3.93 10.72
CA ALA A 14 1.72 -4.77 9.75
C ALA A 14 0.43 -5.39 10.34
N LEU A 15 0.49 -5.86 11.58
CA LEU A 15 -0.62 -6.50 12.28
C LEU A 15 -1.71 -5.49 12.66
N VAL A 16 -1.34 -4.29 13.11
CA VAL A 16 -2.28 -3.19 13.38
C VAL A 16 -2.96 -2.75 12.10
N LEU A 17 -2.21 -2.52 11.02
CA LEU A 17 -2.76 -2.17 9.70
C LEU A 17 -3.72 -3.26 9.20
N PHE A 18 -3.36 -4.53 9.34
CA PHE A 18 -4.20 -5.65 8.95
C PHE A 18 -5.49 -5.75 9.80
N LEU A 19 -5.40 -5.58 11.12
CA LEU A 19 -6.55 -5.59 12.02
C LEU A 19 -7.47 -4.40 11.78
N LEU A 20 -6.92 -3.21 11.60
CA LEU A 20 -7.67 -2.01 11.21
C LEU A 20 -8.40 -2.27 9.91
N LYS A 21 -7.72 -2.81 8.90
CA LYS A 21 -8.34 -3.18 7.62
C LYS A 21 -9.47 -4.19 7.79
N LYS A 22 -9.28 -5.24 8.60
CA LYS A 22 -10.32 -6.25 8.88
C LYS A 22 -11.53 -5.65 9.60
N ARG A 23 -11.29 -4.78 10.59
CA ARG A 23 -12.35 -4.11 11.37
C ARG A 23 -13.10 -3.08 10.53
N LEU A 24 -12.39 -2.34 9.69
CA LEU A 24 -12.95 -1.34 8.77
C LEU A 24 -13.65 -1.99 7.57
N ARG A 25 -13.40 -3.27 7.28
CA ARG A 25 -14.19 -4.05 6.32
C ARG A 25 -15.63 -4.33 6.80
N LEU A 26 -15.88 -4.25 8.10
CA LEU A 26 -17.22 -4.34 8.71
C LEU A 26 -17.96 -2.99 8.73
N TRP A 27 -17.29 -1.88 8.35
CA TRP A 27 -17.91 -0.57 8.22
C TRP A 27 -18.73 -0.44 6.92
N PRO A 28 -19.80 0.39 6.94
CA PRO A 28 -20.83 0.36 5.90
C PRO A 28 -20.27 0.71 4.51
N LYS A 29 -20.72 -0.07 3.52
CA LYS A 29 -20.31 -0.15 2.10
C LYS A 29 -20.29 1.16 1.29
N LYS A 30 -20.59 2.32 1.89
CA LYS A 30 -20.80 3.62 1.22
C LYS A 30 -19.72 4.68 1.49
N LEU A 31 -18.85 4.49 2.47
CA LEU A 31 -17.68 5.36 2.65
C LEU A 31 -16.45 4.60 2.18
N LEU A 32 -15.64 5.25 1.33
CA LEU A 32 -14.35 4.79 0.84
C LEU A 32 -13.33 4.79 1.99
N VAL A 33 -13.54 3.94 2.99
CA VAL A 33 -12.64 3.77 4.14
C VAL A 33 -11.27 3.19 3.71
N MET A 34 -11.18 2.72 2.45
CA MET A 34 -9.91 2.42 1.76
C MET A 34 -9.01 3.66 1.61
N ASP A 35 -9.56 4.88 1.63
CA ASP A 35 -8.81 6.11 1.37
C ASP A 35 -7.83 6.48 2.50
N ILE A 36 -8.06 6.04 3.75
CA ILE A 36 -7.24 6.45 4.91
C ILE A 36 -6.12 5.43 5.20
N ILE A 37 -6.39 4.14 5.01
CA ILE A 37 -5.41 3.10 5.37
C ILE A 37 -4.28 3.03 4.33
N SER A 38 -4.60 3.16 3.04
CA SER A 38 -3.62 3.06 1.96
C SER A 38 -2.46 4.06 2.10
N PRO A 39 -2.68 5.37 2.33
CA PRO A 39 -1.59 6.30 2.63
C PRO A 39 -0.76 5.92 3.85
N LEU A 40 -1.37 5.29 4.86
CA LEU A 40 -0.69 4.86 6.08
C LEU A 40 0.36 3.76 5.81
N TYR A 41 0.22 2.98 4.74
CA TYR A 41 1.25 2.02 4.32
C TYR A 41 2.52 2.70 3.79
N LEU A 42 2.43 3.94 3.28
CA LEU A 42 3.58 4.63 2.71
C LEU A 42 4.62 5.02 3.76
N VAL A 43 4.21 5.27 5.00
CA VAL A 43 5.12 5.63 6.10
C VAL A 43 6.09 4.50 6.45
N PRO A 44 5.64 3.29 6.82
CA PRO A 44 6.56 2.19 7.08
C PRO A 44 7.34 1.82 5.82
N LEU A 45 6.71 1.86 4.64
CA LEU A 45 7.44 1.60 3.39
C LEU A 45 8.58 2.60 3.19
N ALA A 46 8.37 3.90 3.41
CA ALA A 46 9.40 4.91 3.27
C ALA A 46 10.58 4.70 4.24
N PHE A 47 10.28 4.50 5.52
CA PHE A 47 11.30 4.37 6.57
C PHE A 47 12.09 3.05 6.44
N PHE A 48 11.40 1.91 6.36
CA PHE A 48 12.06 0.61 6.39
C PHE A 48 12.78 0.27 5.08
N SER A 49 12.26 0.70 3.93
CA SER A 49 12.97 0.49 2.66
C SER A 49 14.26 1.31 2.57
N GLN A 50 14.24 2.56 3.06
CA GLN A 50 15.43 3.39 3.08
C GLN A 50 16.52 2.81 3.98
N GLU A 51 16.14 2.16 5.08
CA GLU A 51 17.08 1.50 5.97
C GLU A 51 17.67 0.20 5.39
N ILE A 52 16.87 -0.59 4.67
CA ILE A 52 17.30 -1.89 4.11
C ILE A 52 18.08 -1.72 2.81
N TRP A 53 17.62 -0.84 1.91
CA TRP A 53 18.16 -0.71 0.56
C TRP A 53 18.80 0.66 0.27
N GLY A 54 18.82 1.58 1.23
CA GLY A 54 19.33 2.95 1.04
C GLY A 54 18.42 3.84 0.20
N LEU A 55 17.24 3.36 -0.21
CA LEU A 55 16.33 4.04 -1.14
C LEU A 55 14.90 4.00 -0.60
N SER A 56 14.18 5.13 -0.72
CA SER A 56 12.79 5.21 -0.28
C SER A 56 11.84 4.66 -1.35
N LEU A 57 11.33 3.46 -1.10
CA LEU A 57 10.42 2.75 -2.00
C LEU A 57 9.05 3.44 -2.12
N SER A 58 8.68 4.32 -1.17
CA SER A 58 7.42 5.05 -1.21
C SER A 58 7.31 5.99 -2.42
N LEU A 59 8.39 6.67 -2.82
CA LEU A 59 8.39 7.58 -3.98
C LEU A 59 8.14 6.82 -5.29
N TYR A 60 8.80 5.68 -5.46
CA TYR A 60 8.60 4.80 -6.61
C TYR A 60 7.18 4.25 -6.65
N LEU A 61 6.60 3.93 -5.49
CA LEU A 61 5.21 3.49 -5.39
C LEU A 61 4.24 4.61 -5.73
N ILE A 62 4.43 5.82 -5.20
CA ILE A 62 3.58 6.97 -5.53
C ILE A 62 3.57 7.22 -7.04
N PHE A 63 4.74 7.22 -7.67
CA PHE A 63 4.85 7.37 -9.12
C PHE A 63 4.16 6.23 -9.88
N SER A 64 4.39 4.98 -9.46
CA SER A 64 3.78 3.80 -10.09
C SER A 64 2.25 3.79 -9.95
N LEU A 65 1.73 4.21 -8.80
CA LEU A 65 0.30 4.31 -8.54
C LEU A 65 -0.35 5.45 -9.33
N ALA A 66 0.36 6.58 -9.53
CA ALA A 66 -0.09 7.64 -10.43
C ALA A 66 -0.17 7.14 -11.88
N LEU A 67 0.87 6.44 -12.34
CA LEU A 67 0.93 5.87 -13.69
C LEU A 67 -0.17 4.81 -13.91
N LEU A 68 -0.43 3.98 -12.91
CA LEU A 68 -1.55 3.02 -12.91
C LEU A 68 -2.91 3.73 -13.00
N GLY A 69 -3.08 4.87 -12.32
CA GLY A 69 -4.27 5.71 -12.40
C GLY A 69 -4.49 6.26 -13.81
N LEU A 70 -3.43 6.77 -14.45
CA LEU A 70 -3.47 7.24 -15.83
C LEU A 70 -3.82 6.11 -16.80
N LEU A 71 -3.16 4.95 -16.70
CA LEU A 71 -3.44 3.80 -17.55
C LEU A 71 -4.88 3.31 -17.42
N MET A 72 -5.42 3.26 -16.21
CA MET A 72 -6.82 2.88 -16.01
C MET A 72 -7.79 3.92 -16.58
N THR A 73 -7.45 5.21 -16.49
CA THR A 73 -8.25 6.29 -17.07
C THR A 73 -8.30 6.16 -18.60
N LEU A 74 -7.13 6.01 -19.24
CA LEU A 74 -7.02 5.80 -20.69
C LEU A 74 -7.79 4.56 -21.14
N LYS A 75 -7.59 3.42 -20.46
CA LYS A 75 -8.31 2.18 -20.77
C LYS A 75 -9.82 2.37 -20.68
N GLN A 76 -10.30 3.12 -19.70
CA GLN A 76 -11.73 3.29 -19.50
C GLN A 76 -12.36 4.19 -20.56
N ILE A 77 -11.68 5.28 -20.93
CA ILE A 77 -12.10 6.16 -22.03
C ILE A 77 -12.13 5.38 -23.35
N LEU A 78 -11.05 4.66 -23.68
CA LEU A 78 -10.94 3.92 -24.94
C LEU A 78 -11.96 2.79 -25.09
N VAL A 79 -12.32 2.10 -24.00
CA VAL A 79 -13.19 0.92 -24.05
C VAL A 79 -14.67 1.28 -23.87
N LYS A 80 -14.98 2.29 -23.05
CA LYS A 80 -16.38 2.57 -22.65
C LYS A 80 -16.91 3.92 -23.10
N GLY A 81 -16.06 4.85 -23.56
CA GLY A 81 -16.47 6.23 -23.85
C GLY A 81 -16.78 7.08 -22.61
N ASP A 82 -17.26 6.46 -21.52
CA ASP A 82 -17.65 7.14 -20.29
C ASP A 82 -16.91 6.66 -19.02
N ILE A 83 -16.59 7.61 -18.14
CA ILE A 83 -15.98 7.36 -16.83
C ILE A 83 -17.05 7.40 -15.75
N ILE A 84 -17.47 6.22 -15.28
CA ILE A 84 -18.26 6.10 -14.05
C ILE A 84 -17.31 6.22 -12.86
N LEU A 85 -17.19 7.43 -12.30
CA LEU A 85 -16.23 7.81 -11.26
C LEU A 85 -16.23 6.86 -10.05
N SER A 86 -17.41 6.46 -9.57
CA SER A 86 -17.55 5.57 -8.40
C SER A 86 -16.97 4.17 -8.62
N ARG A 87 -17.16 3.60 -9.81
CA ARG A 87 -16.60 2.28 -10.16
C ARG A 87 -15.11 2.35 -10.45
N PHE A 88 -14.66 3.46 -11.06
CA PHE A 88 -13.25 3.72 -11.31
C PHE A 88 -12.47 3.84 -10.01
N LEU A 89 -12.87 4.74 -9.11
CA LEU A 89 -12.22 4.96 -7.82
C LEU A 89 -12.14 3.68 -6.99
N ARG A 90 -13.24 2.92 -6.90
CA ARG A 90 -13.23 1.65 -6.17
C ARG A 90 -12.21 0.65 -6.74
N ARG A 91 -12.10 0.54 -8.06
CA ARG A 91 -11.12 -0.36 -8.71
C ARG A 91 -9.70 0.14 -8.52
N TYR A 92 -9.48 1.44 -8.70
CA TYR A 92 -8.20 2.09 -8.49
C TYR A 92 -7.68 1.86 -7.07
N TRP A 93 -8.48 2.20 -6.06
CA TRP A 93 -8.10 2.00 -4.66
C TRP A 93 -7.88 0.54 -4.29
N LEU A 94 -8.59 -0.41 -4.92
CA LEU A 94 -8.35 -1.83 -4.70
C LEU A 94 -6.99 -2.27 -5.24
N LEU A 95 -6.58 -1.75 -6.40
CA LEU A 95 -5.24 -2.01 -6.93
C LEU A 95 -4.16 -1.31 -6.10
N VAL A 96 -4.39 -0.06 -5.68
CA VAL A 96 -3.48 0.68 -4.78
C VAL A 96 -3.23 -0.11 -3.50
N ASP A 97 -4.30 -0.54 -2.83
CA ASP A 97 -4.24 -1.30 -1.59
C ASP A 97 -3.53 -2.66 -1.79
N LEU A 98 -3.78 -3.34 -2.90
CA LEU A 98 -3.10 -4.59 -3.25
C LEU A 98 -1.59 -4.36 -3.44
N VAL A 99 -1.21 -3.36 -4.22
CA VAL A 99 0.20 -3.03 -4.49
C VAL A 99 0.92 -2.65 -3.19
N LEU A 100 0.36 -1.76 -2.37
CA LEU A 100 0.97 -1.33 -1.12
C LEU A 100 1.11 -2.48 -0.11
N SER A 101 0.10 -3.35 -0.01
CA SER A 101 0.18 -4.51 0.88
C SER A 101 1.24 -5.53 0.44
N LEU A 102 1.39 -5.79 -0.87
CA LEU A 102 2.45 -6.62 -1.41
C LEU A 102 3.82 -6.00 -1.15
N SER A 103 3.99 -4.70 -1.40
CA SER A 103 5.25 -4.01 -1.12
C SER A 103 5.63 -4.11 0.36
N LEU A 104 4.67 -4.01 1.28
CA LEU A 104 4.93 -4.13 2.70
C LEU A 104 5.38 -5.55 3.08
N LEU A 105 4.81 -6.58 2.45
CA LEU A 105 5.29 -7.96 2.60
C LEU A 105 6.73 -8.13 2.11
N VAL A 106 7.09 -7.54 0.97
CA VAL A 106 8.46 -7.61 0.45
C VAL A 106 9.46 -6.93 1.41
N VAL A 107 9.10 -5.76 1.95
CA VAL A 107 9.92 -5.07 2.96
C VAL A 107 10.05 -5.91 4.24
N LEU A 108 8.97 -6.59 4.66
CA LEU A 108 9.00 -7.45 5.83
C LEU A 108 9.88 -8.69 5.63
N VAL A 109 9.77 -9.37 4.49
CA VAL A 109 10.59 -10.53 4.15
C VAL A 109 12.06 -10.15 4.00
N SER A 110 12.36 -9.07 3.29
CA SER A 110 13.74 -8.60 3.16
C SER A 110 14.35 -8.25 4.51
N ARG A 111 13.57 -7.68 5.42
CA ARG A 111 14.04 -7.40 6.78
C ARG A 111 14.34 -8.68 7.58
N ILE A 112 13.51 -9.71 7.44
CA ILE A 112 13.75 -11.01 8.06
C ILE A 112 15.05 -11.61 7.54
N ILE A 113 15.28 -11.57 6.21
CA ILE A 113 16.50 -12.09 5.60
C ILE A 113 17.74 -11.37 6.15
N VAL A 114 17.71 -10.03 6.20
CA VAL A 114 18.82 -9.21 6.74
C VAL A 114 19.04 -9.44 8.24
N PHE A 115 18.01 -9.85 8.99
CA PHE A 115 18.17 -10.14 10.42
C PHE A 115 18.89 -11.48 10.68
N PHE A 116 18.76 -12.46 9.78
CA PHE A 116 19.39 -13.78 9.92
C PHE A 116 20.77 -13.89 9.25
N ASN A 117 21.14 -12.93 8.41
CA ASN A 117 22.46 -12.83 7.77
C ASN A 117 23.37 -11.90 8.58
#